data_AF-A0A972FAD9-F1
#
_entry.id   AF-A0A972FAD9-F1
#
_cell.length_a   1.000
_cell.length_b   1.000
_cell.length_c   1.000
_cell.angle_alpha   90.00
_cell.angle_beta   90.00
_cell.angle_gamma   90.00
#
_symmetry.space_group_name_H-M   'P 1'
#
loop_
_entity.id
_entity.type
_entity.pdbx_description
1 polymer ?
#
loop_
_entity_poly.entity_id
_entity_poly.type
_entity_poly.pdbx_seq_one_letter_code
_entity_poly.pdbx_strand_id
1 'polypeptide(L)'
;MELFLTLWLPLVPFVVVWIALRHGPVRNRWWRGENPLGFALFVGTVSFAAGFFGPMLFAPGANQGPMLGIFYSGPIGLAVGAAWGLWRAARRGSWNSLAC
;
A
#
# COMPACT_ATOMS: atom_id res chain seq x y z
N MET A 1 19.30 -24.82 2.73
CA MET A 1 19.26 -23.42 3.20
C MET A 1 18.61 -22.50 2.15
N GLU A 2 18.96 -22.63 0.88
CA GLU A 2 18.30 -21.97 -0.27
C GLU A 2 16.76 -22.08 -0.25
N LEU A 3 16.22 -23.29 -0.05
CA LEU A 3 14.76 -23.56 -0.06
C LEU A 3 14.01 -22.91 1.11
N PHE A 4 14.66 -22.78 2.27
CA PHE A 4 14.08 -22.16 3.45
C PHE A 4 13.98 -20.65 3.26
N LEU A 5 15.03 -20.02 2.73
CA LEU A 5 15.01 -18.60 2.39
C LEU A 5 13.99 -18.29 1.31
N THR A 6 13.91 -19.07 0.22
CA THR A 6 12.93 -18.82 -0.85
C THR A 6 11.46 -18.99 -0.43
N LEU A 7 11.15 -19.88 0.51
CA LEU A 7 9.78 -20.05 1.04
C LEU A 7 9.43 -19.03 2.13
N TRP A 8 10.38 -18.69 3.02
CA TRP A 8 10.13 -17.80 4.14
C TRP A 8 10.18 -16.31 3.79
N LEU A 9 11.03 -15.90 2.85
CA LEU A 9 11.12 -14.50 2.42
C LEU A 9 9.82 -13.92 1.83
N PRO A 10 9.02 -14.65 1.03
CA PRO A 10 7.73 -14.15 0.55
C PRO A 10 6.62 -14.31 1.60
N LEU A 11 6.73 -15.26 2.53
CA LEU A 11 5.72 -15.46 3.59
C LEU A 11 5.61 -14.25 4.51
N VAL A 12 6.73 -13.62 4.88
CA VAL A 12 6.73 -12.44 5.76
C VAL A 12 5.95 -11.25 5.16
N PRO A 13 6.23 -10.76 3.93
CA PRO A 13 5.44 -9.69 3.34
C PRO A 13 4.01 -10.13 3.05
N PHE A 14 3.76 -11.39 2.70
CA PHE A 14 2.40 -11.89 2.50
C PHE A 14 1.59 -11.90 3.80
N VAL A 15 2.19 -12.30 4.92
CA VAL A 15 1.59 -12.29 6.25
C VAL A 15 1.41 -10.85 6.73
N VAL A 16 2.36 -9.94 6.47
CA VAL A 16 2.22 -8.52 6.81
C VAL A 16 1.13 -7.86 5.98
N VAL A 17 1.05 -8.12 4.68
CA VAL A 17 -0.04 -7.64 3.81
C VAL A 17 -1.37 -8.25 4.24
N TRP A 18 -1.41 -9.55 4.54
CA TRP A 18 -2.62 -10.22 4.99
C TRP A 18 -3.07 -9.71 6.35
N ILE A 19 -2.18 -9.53 7.33
CA ILE A 19 -2.49 -8.93 8.63
C ILE A 19 -2.92 -7.48 8.44
N ALA A 20 -2.25 -6.70 7.60
CA ALA A 20 -2.63 -5.31 7.32
C ALA A 20 -3.97 -5.20 6.56
N LEU A 21 -4.32 -6.16 5.72
CA LEU A 21 -5.64 -6.23 5.07
C LEU A 21 -6.72 -6.72 6.03
N ARG A 22 -6.38 -7.66 6.93
CA ARG A 22 -7.33 -8.32 7.84
C ARG A 22 -7.55 -7.57 9.17
N HIS A 23 -6.55 -6.83 9.64
CA HIS A 23 -6.57 -5.99 10.84
C HIS A 23 -6.45 -4.50 10.56
N GLY A 24 -5.99 -4.11 9.38
CA GLY A 24 -5.71 -2.72 9.09
C GLY A 24 -6.93 -1.91 8.61
N PRO A 25 -6.66 -0.77 7.94
CA PRO A 25 -7.47 0.46 7.82
C PRO A 25 -8.99 0.37 7.62
N VAL A 26 -9.48 -0.76 7.14
CA VAL A 26 -10.83 -0.92 6.62
C VAL A 26 -11.84 -1.18 7.74
N ARG A 27 -11.41 -1.80 8.87
CA ARG A 27 -12.34 -2.25 9.93
C ARG A 27 -12.44 -1.30 11.13
N ASN A 28 -11.37 -0.62 11.53
CA ASN A 28 -11.36 0.22 12.75
C ASN A 28 -11.96 1.62 12.52
N ARG A 29 -12.86 2.05 13.42
CA ARG A 29 -13.49 3.38 13.43
C ARG A 29 -12.47 4.53 13.58
N TRP A 30 -11.33 4.25 14.21
CA TRP A 30 -10.22 5.19 14.44
C TRP A 30 -9.45 5.56 13.15
N TRP A 31 -9.29 4.63 12.20
CA TRP A 31 -8.74 4.91 10.86
C TRP A 31 -9.79 5.46 9.87
N ARG A 32 -11.07 5.46 10.28
CA ARG A 32 -12.19 6.03 9.52
C ARG A 32 -12.16 7.57 9.60
N GLY A 33 -11.43 8.16 10.54
CA GLY A 33 -11.19 9.58 10.72
C GLY A 33 -10.10 10.14 9.79
N GLU A 34 -10.57 10.74 8.69
CA GLU A 34 -10.20 12.10 8.25
C GLU A 34 -8.85 12.43 7.59
N ASN A 35 -7.86 11.54 7.50
CA ASN A 35 -6.61 11.90 6.81
C ASN A 35 -6.39 11.11 5.50
N PRO A 36 -6.81 11.64 4.33
CA PRO A 36 -6.51 11.03 3.02
C PRO A 36 -5.00 10.83 2.81
N LEU A 37 -4.19 11.68 3.47
CA LEU A 37 -2.74 11.54 3.56
C LEU A 37 -2.28 10.24 4.23
N GLY A 38 -2.93 9.80 5.32
CA GLY A 38 -2.56 8.57 6.01
C GLY A 38 -2.79 7.33 5.15
N PHE A 39 -3.88 7.32 4.38
CA PHE A 39 -4.18 6.25 3.42
C PHE A 39 -3.20 6.30 2.23
N ALA A 40 -2.91 7.50 1.71
CA ALA A 40 -1.91 7.70 0.66
C ALA A 40 -0.53 7.18 1.08
N LEU A 41 -0.02 7.62 2.23
CA LEU A 41 1.28 7.22 2.76
C LEU A 41 1.35 5.71 2.97
N PHE A 42 0.32 5.10 3.55
CA PHE A 42 0.29 3.66 3.77
C PHE A 42 0.37 2.87 2.46
N VAL A 43 -0.51 3.18 1.49
CA VAL A 43 -0.51 2.48 0.19
C VAL A 43 0.80 2.73 -0.55
N GLY A 44 1.30 3.97 -0.52
CA GLY A 44 2.56 4.37 -1.11
C GLY A 44 3.78 3.67 -0.53
N THR A 45 3.86 3.51 0.79
CA THR A 45 4.96 2.78 1.43
C THR A 45 4.93 1.30 1.08
N VAL A 46 3.74 0.68 1.06
CA VAL A 46 3.59 -0.75 0.70
C VAL A 46 3.98 -0.99 -0.76
N SER A 47 3.51 -0.15 -1.69
CA SER A 47 3.84 -0.29 -3.10
C SER A 47 5.30 0.05 -3.40
N PHE A 48 5.87 1.06 -2.73
CA PHE A 48 7.30 1.37 -2.77
C PHE A 48 8.14 0.16 -2.33
N ALA A 49 7.82 -0.43 -1.17
CA ALA A 49 8.54 -1.59 -0.66
C ALA A 49 8.45 -2.77 -1.64
N ALA A 50 7.27 -3.01 -2.21
CA ALA A 50 7.07 -4.07 -3.20
C ALA A 50 7.91 -3.86 -4.47
N GLY A 51 7.99 -2.65 -5.02
CA GLY A 51 8.82 -2.40 -6.20
C GLY A 51 10.30 -2.14 -5.91
N PHE A 52 10.67 -1.85 -4.66
CA PHE A 52 12.06 -1.73 -4.23
C PHE A 52 12.68 -3.13 -4.04
N PHE A 53 12.01 -3.99 -3.28
CA PHE A 53 12.50 -5.34 -2.98
C PHE A 53 12.14 -6.37 -4.06
N GLY A 54 11.03 -6.17 -4.80
CA GLY A 54 10.59 -7.10 -5.84
C GLY A 54 11.67 -7.43 -6.88
N PRO A 55 12.29 -6.43 -7.54
CA PRO A 55 13.34 -6.69 -8.52
C PRO A 55 14.57 -7.40 -7.93
N MET A 56 14.93 -7.09 -6.69
CA MET A 56 16.05 -7.76 -6.00
C MET A 56 15.78 -9.24 -5.72
N LEU A 57 14.51 -9.62 -5.53
CA LEU A 57 14.11 -10.99 -5.21
C LEU A 57 13.84 -11.84 -6.45
N PHE A 58 13.16 -11.27 -7.45
CA PHE A 58 12.72 -12.02 -8.63
C PHE A 58 13.68 -11.92 -9.81
N ALA A 59 14.52 -10.87 -9.86
CA ALA A 59 15.47 -10.65 -10.96
C ALA A 59 16.82 -10.08 -10.45
N PRO A 60 17.54 -10.81 -9.56
CA PRO A 60 18.77 -10.31 -8.93
C PRO A 60 19.90 -10.01 -9.91
N GLY A 61 19.88 -10.60 -11.12
CA GLY A 61 20.86 -10.34 -12.18
C GLY A 61 20.53 -9.14 -13.08
N ALA A 62 19.36 -8.50 -12.92
CA ALA A 62 19.02 -7.31 -13.67
C ALA A 62 19.69 -6.08 -13.03
N ASN A 63 20.41 -5.29 -13.83
CA ASN A 63 21.02 -4.01 -13.43
C ASN A 63 19.98 -2.90 -13.12
N GLN A 64 18.72 -3.26 -12.87
CA GLN A 64 17.64 -2.32 -12.62
C GLN A 64 17.52 -1.90 -11.15
N GLY A 65 18.17 -2.61 -10.23
CA GLY A 65 18.28 -2.22 -8.82
C GLY A 65 16.94 -1.77 -8.19
N PRO A 66 16.96 -0.88 -7.17
CA PRO A 66 15.75 -0.37 -6.53
C PRO A 66 14.98 0.69 -7.34
N MET A 67 15.34 0.92 -8.61
CA MET A 67 14.79 2.03 -9.41
C MET A 67 13.27 1.90 -9.64
N LEU A 68 12.76 0.68 -9.77
CA LEU A 68 11.33 0.40 -9.90
C LEU A 68 10.53 0.82 -8.66
N GLY A 69 11.14 0.67 -7.48
CA GLY A 69 10.66 1.15 -6.18
C GLY A 69 10.49 2.66 -6.17
N ILE A 70 11.59 3.33 -6.48
CA ILE A 70 11.74 4.78 -6.33
C ILE A 70 10.96 5.56 -7.39
N PHE A 71 11.04 5.16 -8.67
CA PHE A 71 10.50 5.97 -9.77
C PHE A 71 9.05 5.65 -10.13
N TYR A 72 8.59 4.42 -9.88
CA TYR A 72 7.27 3.97 -10.36
C TYR A 72 6.36 3.53 -9.23
N SER A 73 6.66 2.39 -8.61
CA SER A 73 5.74 1.73 -7.68
C SER A 73 5.43 2.57 -6.43
N GLY A 74 6.41 3.29 -5.88
CA GLY A 74 6.21 4.23 -4.78
C GLY A 74 5.28 5.40 -5.15
N PRO A 75 5.64 6.23 -6.16
CA PRO A 75 4.79 7.33 -6.60
C PRO A 75 3.39 6.91 -7.06
N ILE A 76 3.27 5.78 -7.78
CA ILE A 76 1.98 5.26 -8.25
C ILE A 76 1.10 4.84 -7.07
N GLY A 77 1.63 4.13 -6.08
CA GLY A 77 0.81 3.75 -4.92
C GLY A 77 0.46 4.91 -4.00
N LEU A 78 1.32 5.93 -3.88
CA LEU A 78 0.95 7.19 -3.22
C LEU A 78 -0.23 7.84 -3.93
N ALA A 79 -0.20 7.94 -5.26
CA ALA A 79 -1.27 8.53 -6.07
C ALA A 79 -2.58 7.74 -5.95
N VAL A 80 -2.53 6.42 -6.07
CA VAL A 80 -3.70 5.54 -5.94
C VAL A 80 -4.28 5.60 -4.53
N GLY A 81 -3.43 5.59 -3.49
CA GLY A 81 -3.85 5.73 -2.10
C GLY A 81 -4.51 7.08 -1.80
N ALA A 82 -3.95 8.17 -2.34
CA ALA A 82 -4.54 9.50 -2.23
C ALA A 82 -5.90 9.60 -2.95
N ALA A 83 -5.98 9.10 -4.18
CA ALA A 83 -7.22 9.09 -4.96
C ALA A 83 -8.33 8.31 -4.26
N TRP A 84 -8.01 7.13 -3.72
CA TRP A 84 -8.96 6.31 -2.97
C TRP A 84 -9.39 6.98 -1.64
N GLY A 85 -8.44 7.59 -0.92
CA GLY A 85 -8.71 8.34 0.30
C GLY A 85 -9.66 9.51 0.06
N LEU A 86 -9.41 10.29 -0.99
CA LEU A 86 -10.26 11.42 -1.40
C LEU A 86 -11.65 10.96 -1.85
N TRP A 87 -11.74 9.91 -2.66
CA TRP A 87 -13.02 9.36 -3.10
C TRP A 87 -13.89 8.87 -1.94
N ARG A 88 -13.29 8.21 -0.94
CA ARG A 88 -13.99 7.80 0.29
C ARG A 88 -14.39 8.97 1.18
N ALA A 89 -13.66 10.08 1.15
CA ALA A 89 -14.03 11.30 1.85
C ALA A 89 -15.22 11.99 1.13
N ALA A 90 -15.16 12.12 -0.19
CA ALA A 90 -16.20 12.74 -1.01
C ALA A 90 -17.54 11.98 -0.91
N ARG A 91 -17.53 10.65 -0.93
CA ARG A 91 -18.75 9.83 -0.75
C ARG A 91 -19.41 9.97 0.63
N ARG A 92 -18.69 10.47 1.63
CA ARG A 92 -19.22 10.71 2.97
C ARG A 92 -19.77 12.12 3.17
N GLY A 93 -19.39 13.08 2.33
CA GLY A 93 -19.87 14.46 2.39
C GLY A 93 -21.18 14.74 1.64
N SER A 94 -21.70 13.78 0.85
CA SER A 94 -22.83 14.02 -0.06
C SER A 94 -24.19 13.55 0.49
N TRP A 95 -24.61 13.95 1.70
CA TRP A 95 -25.95 13.58 2.19
C TRP A 95 -26.76 14.62 3.01
N ASN A 96 -26.24 15.79 3.40
CA ASN A 96 -26.98 16.66 4.34
C ASN A 96 -27.46 18.02 3.81
N SER A 97 -27.21 18.39 2.55
CA SER A 97 -27.63 19.71 2.02
C SER A 97 -28.87 19.70 1.14
N LEU A 98 -29.59 18.57 1.06
CA LEU A 98 -30.91 18.48 0.39
C LEU A 98 -32.07 18.32 1.38
N ALA A 99 -31.80 18.51 2.68
CA ALA A 99 -32.79 18.44 3.75
C ALA A 99 -32.75 19.70 4.61
N CYS A 100 -32.98 20.87 3.99
CA CYS A 100 -33.68 22.01 4.59
C CYS A 100 -33.92 23.08 3.52
#